data_AF-A0A023BDV5-F1
#
_entry.id   AF-A0A023BDV5-F1
#
_cell.length_a   1.000
_cell.length_b   1.000
_cell.length_c   1.000
_cell.angle_alpha   90.00
_cell.angle_beta   90.00
_cell.angle_gamma   90.00
#
_symmetry.space_group_name_H-M   'P 1'
#
loop_
_entity.id
_entity.type
_entity.pdbx_description
1 polymer ?
#
loop_
_entity_poly.entity_id
_entity_poly.type
_entity_poly.pdbx_seq_one_letter_code
_entity_poly.pdbx_strand_id
1 'polypeptide(L)'
;MRCCWPTITSPTGLAAMVLSMDNDLGSQESDLSKRGLQTSASFLEPSYTSSKFLSATNITDHVVNTTAISVEDLGGISLDDVLFGEASFDDLLIYLRPDDEYVPLDAIDCLLEGASPAVGMKTESVLDGRPIPSFEVAIPNKKGLQLPAKYLKWAYDVLSKGWKALVPFDITGLTVFGLAKKAMKWKDTEEINFILTARRYAVERDWWNNEDFQKLLKFGYFSMEVSARRIWEENLPNSPLDDAIQEVLQRWPMSGSFRGMLAGRMSTWWRTCSRSYSLSIKNPHILEWLVLQKAGSLKVPLTEVPKAIRREQRRRRIREAAELQGEAVNDSIPEFLINRWGDKFQIATVDEAGHRVSPSCLVWAYDVKNYGWWNTVPKGIDPIGLSVFGLAKAVERIRKQVFTLSGNCYSCAEINISHRDGNGCERCESPWDLVEFWEWLRSRHFCEIKLDCGGVPTFRHLVDEIVNGVGFAPPHRQGRRYAVSPWECDPGVLSNSSQTMQRRMTAWWGAQTNHAQESPDTLGRWEFERVLLHRLAELDRESGTRYLSCKAAIMGD
;
A
#
# COMPACT_ATOMS: atom_id res chain seq x y z
N MET A 1 20.68 27.70 -15.48
CA MET A 1 21.55 26.78 -16.25
C MET A 1 20.64 25.90 -17.10
N ARG A 2 20.70 26.01 -18.44
CA ARG A 2 19.91 25.15 -19.34
C ARG A 2 20.70 23.84 -19.55
N CYS A 3 20.27 22.74 -18.95
CA CYS A 3 20.76 21.42 -19.30
C CYS A 3 20.16 21.05 -20.67
N CYS A 4 20.95 21.24 -21.73
CA CYS A 4 20.62 20.71 -23.04
C CYS A 4 20.78 19.19 -23.00
N TRP A 5 19.68 18.46 -23.08
CA TRP A 5 19.73 17.03 -23.36
C TRP A 5 20.25 16.80 -24.79
N PRO A 6 21.03 15.73 -25.04
CA PRO A 6 21.39 15.37 -26.40
C PRO A 6 20.13 14.97 -27.17
N THR A 7 19.87 15.64 -28.29
CA THR A 7 18.86 15.23 -29.27
C THR A 7 19.22 13.82 -29.74
N ILE A 8 18.45 12.82 -29.29
CA ILE A 8 18.63 11.43 -29.73
C ILE A 8 18.15 11.36 -31.18
N THR A 9 19.10 11.31 -32.12
CA THR A 9 18.81 10.86 -33.49
C THR A 9 18.36 9.41 -33.42
N SER A 10 17.17 9.12 -33.97
CA SER A 10 16.59 7.78 -34.14
C SER A 10 17.63 6.68 -34.39
N PRO A 11 17.60 5.54 -33.68
CA PRO A 11 18.48 4.42 -33.94
C PRO A 11 17.93 3.60 -35.13
N THR A 12 17.96 4.16 -36.33
CA THR A 12 17.54 3.45 -37.56
C THR A 12 18.69 2.64 -38.18
N GLY A 13 19.78 2.39 -37.46
CA GLY A 13 21.04 1.90 -38.04
C GLY A 13 21.77 0.84 -37.23
N LEU A 14 21.08 -0.19 -36.72
CA LEU A 14 21.72 -1.36 -36.08
C LEU A 14 21.03 -2.67 -36.45
N ALA A 15 20.74 -2.88 -37.74
CA ALA A 15 20.20 -4.15 -38.26
C ALA A 15 21.10 -4.86 -39.28
N ALA A 16 22.36 -4.44 -39.46
CA ALA A 16 23.25 -5.08 -40.44
C ALA A 16 24.71 -5.09 -39.97
N MET A 17 25.06 -5.97 -39.04
CA MET A 17 26.43 -6.43 -38.83
C MET A 17 26.44 -7.71 -37.97
N VAL A 18 25.95 -8.81 -38.54
CA VAL A 18 26.36 -10.17 -38.15
C VAL A 18 26.47 -10.98 -39.44
N LEU A 19 27.65 -10.97 -40.04
CA LEU A 19 28.09 -12.00 -40.96
C LEU A 19 29.49 -12.45 -40.57
N SER A 20 29.68 -13.76 -40.65
CA SER A 20 30.96 -14.46 -40.75
C SER A 20 31.69 -14.77 -39.44
N MET A 21 31.28 -15.86 -38.79
CA MET A 21 32.26 -16.87 -38.39
C MET A 21 31.69 -18.25 -38.71
N ASP A 22 32.34 -18.91 -39.66
CA ASP A 22 32.26 -20.33 -39.92
C ASP A 22 32.52 -21.12 -38.64
N ASN A 23 31.71 -22.15 -38.40
CA ASN A 23 32.21 -23.41 -37.90
C ASN A 23 31.24 -24.52 -38.31
N ASP A 24 31.76 -25.38 -39.18
CA ASP A 24 31.38 -26.76 -39.35
C ASP A 24 31.10 -27.42 -37.99
N LEU A 25 30.01 -28.19 -37.92
CA LEU A 25 30.01 -29.59 -37.47
C LEU A 25 28.57 -30.12 -37.35
N GLY A 26 28.35 -31.29 -37.96
CA GLY A 26 27.52 -32.33 -37.36
C GLY A 26 26.03 -32.31 -37.72
N SER A 27 25.74 -32.89 -38.89
CA SER A 27 24.43 -33.48 -39.21
C SER A 27 24.01 -34.50 -38.14
N GLN A 28 22.81 -34.34 -37.59
CA GLN A 28 22.04 -35.47 -37.09
C GLN A 28 20.54 -35.23 -37.31
N GLU A 29 20.00 -36.02 -38.23
CA GLU A 29 18.58 -36.23 -38.46
C GLU A 29 17.88 -36.76 -37.20
N SER A 30 16.70 -36.23 -36.89
CA SER A 30 15.62 -37.03 -36.29
C SER A 30 14.25 -36.41 -36.56
N ASP A 31 13.60 -37.02 -37.56
CA ASP A 31 12.20 -37.41 -37.63
C ASP A 31 11.12 -36.83 -36.69
N LEU A 32 10.07 -36.34 -37.38
CA LEU A 32 8.66 -36.69 -37.20
C LEU A 32 8.04 -36.67 -35.79
N SER A 33 7.17 -35.68 -35.55
CA SER A 33 5.81 -36.00 -35.11
C SER A 33 4.81 -34.89 -35.41
N LYS A 34 3.96 -35.14 -36.41
CA LYS A 34 2.66 -34.51 -36.60
C LYS A 34 1.74 -34.90 -35.44
N ARG A 35 1.11 -33.92 -34.78
CA ARG A 35 -0.24 -34.08 -34.22
C ARG A 35 -0.98 -32.75 -34.28
N GLY A 36 -1.95 -32.72 -35.17
CA GLY A 36 -3.00 -31.71 -35.17
C GLY A 36 -4.00 -31.96 -34.04
N LEU A 37 -4.68 -30.89 -33.64
CA LEU A 37 -6.02 -30.96 -33.08
C LEU A 37 -6.69 -29.61 -33.30
N GLN A 38 -7.52 -29.59 -34.34
CA GLN A 38 -8.63 -28.66 -34.48
C GLN A 38 -9.59 -28.89 -33.31
N THR A 39 -10.01 -27.81 -32.65
CA THR A 39 -11.31 -27.78 -31.97
C THR A 39 -11.92 -26.40 -32.14
N SER A 40 -12.89 -26.36 -33.04
CA SER A 40 -13.87 -25.30 -33.20
C SER A 40 -14.92 -25.44 -32.10
N ALA A 41 -15.23 -24.35 -31.40
CA ALA A 41 -16.49 -24.24 -30.65
C ALA A 41 -16.87 -22.75 -30.53
N SER A 42 -17.68 -22.31 -31.49
CA SER A 42 -18.70 -21.28 -31.31
C SER A 42 -19.67 -21.68 -30.20
N PHE A 43 -20.16 -20.73 -29.40
CA PHE A 43 -21.60 -20.48 -29.17
C PHE A 43 -21.84 -19.40 -28.09
N LEU A 44 -22.74 -18.47 -28.46
CA LEU A 44 -23.73 -17.71 -27.68
C LEU A 44 -23.30 -16.63 -26.67
N GLU A 45 -23.46 -15.38 -27.11
CA GLU A 45 -23.84 -14.24 -26.28
C GLU A 45 -25.33 -14.33 -25.88
N PRO A 46 -25.69 -13.95 -24.63
CA PRO A 46 -27.02 -13.49 -24.32
C PRO A 46 -27.07 -11.96 -24.19
N SER A 47 -27.84 -11.36 -25.08
CA SER A 47 -28.41 -10.02 -24.98
C SER A 47 -29.21 -9.86 -23.68
N TYR A 48 -28.90 -8.82 -22.89
CA TYR A 48 -29.81 -8.33 -21.86
C TYR A 48 -30.23 -6.88 -22.14
N THR A 49 -31.54 -6.72 -22.02
CA THR A 49 -32.38 -5.61 -22.42
C THR A 49 -32.28 -4.40 -21.49
N SER A 50 -32.20 -3.23 -22.13
CA SER A 50 -32.87 -1.96 -21.82
C SER A 50 -33.65 -1.88 -20.50
N SER A 51 -33.22 -1.00 -19.60
CA SER A 51 -34.04 -0.48 -18.51
C SER A 51 -34.08 1.05 -18.54
N LYS A 52 -35.24 1.52 -19.01
CA LYS A 52 -35.95 2.78 -18.73
C LYS A 52 -35.21 3.89 -17.97
N PHE A 53 -35.00 4.98 -18.71
CA PHE A 53 -34.92 6.35 -18.22
C PHE A 53 -36.17 6.74 -17.43
N LEU A 54 -35.98 7.38 -16.28
CA LEU A 54 -36.93 8.35 -15.73
C LEU A 54 -36.24 9.70 -15.73
N SER A 55 -36.75 10.57 -16.62
CA SER A 55 -36.48 12.00 -16.66
C SER A 55 -37.26 12.67 -15.53
N ALA A 56 -36.59 13.53 -14.76
CA ALA A 56 -37.23 14.53 -13.93
C ALA A 56 -36.60 15.89 -14.26
N THR A 57 -37.43 16.78 -14.77
CA THR A 57 -37.16 18.16 -15.17
C THR A 57 -37.10 19.12 -13.98
N ASN A 58 -36.21 20.12 -14.12
CA ASN A 58 -36.28 21.52 -13.66
C ASN A 58 -36.82 21.85 -12.27
N ILE A 59 -35.96 22.41 -11.40
CA ILE A 59 -36.30 23.59 -10.56
C ILE A 59 -35.08 24.53 -10.51
N THR A 60 -35.40 25.82 -10.55
CA THR A 60 -34.66 27.06 -10.78
C THR A 60 -33.81 27.60 -9.62
N ASP A 61 -32.89 28.49 -10.00
CA ASP A 61 -32.21 29.59 -9.28
C ASP A 61 -32.76 30.01 -7.90
N HIS A 62 -31.85 30.22 -6.94
CA HIS A 62 -31.93 31.35 -6.00
C HIS A 62 -30.56 31.72 -5.38
N VAL A 63 -30.06 32.86 -5.86
CA VAL A 63 -29.57 34.05 -5.15
C VAL A 63 -29.13 33.94 -3.67
N VAL A 64 -27.91 34.44 -3.46
CA VAL A 64 -27.21 34.83 -2.23
C VAL A 64 -28.08 35.64 -1.27
N ASN A 65 -28.10 35.26 0.01
CA ASN A 65 -28.32 36.21 1.10
C ASN A 65 -27.53 35.80 2.35
N THR A 66 -26.53 36.61 2.66
CA THR A 66 -25.74 36.63 3.88
C THR A 66 -26.57 37.31 4.98
N THR A 67 -26.93 36.57 6.02
CA THR A 67 -27.39 37.14 7.30
C THR A 67 -26.29 36.96 8.33
N ALA A 68 -25.73 38.09 8.79
CA ALA A 68 -24.90 38.19 9.97
C ALA A 68 -25.77 37.90 11.21
N ILE A 69 -25.30 37.00 12.07
CA ILE A 69 -25.89 36.72 13.38
C ILE A 69 -25.15 37.59 14.41
N SER A 70 -25.89 38.38 15.18
CA SER A 70 -25.38 39.21 16.27
C SER A 70 -24.97 38.35 17.47
N VAL A 71 -23.83 38.70 18.09
CA VAL A 71 -23.13 37.96 19.17
C VAL A 71 -23.80 38.09 20.55
N GLU A 72 -25.05 38.55 20.62
CA GLU A 72 -25.72 38.88 21.91
C GLU A 72 -26.73 37.83 22.39
N ASP A 73 -26.88 36.68 21.71
CA ASP A 73 -27.91 35.67 22.02
C ASP A 73 -27.39 34.25 22.36
N LEU A 74 -26.11 34.08 22.74
CA LEU A 74 -25.59 32.78 23.17
C LEU A 74 -25.59 32.67 24.71
N GLY A 75 -26.66 32.04 25.22
CA GLY A 75 -26.75 31.58 26.61
C GLY A 75 -25.59 30.66 26.99
N GLY A 76 -25.14 30.78 28.24
CA GLY A 76 -23.95 30.10 28.75
C GLY A 76 -24.00 28.58 28.60
N ILE A 77 -23.00 28.03 27.90
CA ILE A 77 -22.77 26.60 27.74
C ILE A 77 -22.05 26.10 29.01
N SER A 78 -22.62 25.07 29.65
CA SER A 78 -22.00 24.39 30.80
C SER A 78 -20.96 23.37 30.33
N LEU A 79 -19.95 23.09 31.16
CA LEU A 79 -18.98 22.02 30.91
C LEU A 79 -19.66 20.64 30.77
N ASP A 80 -20.83 20.47 31.37
CA ASP A 80 -21.64 19.25 31.24
C ASP A 80 -22.21 19.09 29.81
N ASP A 81 -22.51 20.18 29.09
CA ASP A 81 -23.07 20.12 27.73
C ASP A 81 -22.04 19.60 26.71
N VAL A 82 -20.75 19.82 26.97
CA VAL A 82 -19.62 19.31 26.17
C VAL A 82 -19.37 17.82 26.44
N LEU A 83 -19.54 17.38 27.68
CA LEU A 83 -19.30 15.98 28.07
C LEU A 83 -20.41 15.03 27.59
N PHE A 84 -21.62 15.54 27.35
CA PHE A 84 -22.77 14.75 26.89
C PHE A 84 -23.17 14.99 25.43
N GLY A 85 -22.37 15.75 24.66
CA GLY A 85 -22.43 15.78 23.20
C GLY A 85 -23.47 16.73 22.60
N GLU A 86 -23.88 17.77 23.33
CA GLU A 86 -24.77 18.81 22.81
C GLU A 86 -24.02 20.05 22.27
N ALA A 87 -22.69 20.13 22.47
CA ALA A 87 -21.82 21.15 21.87
C ALA A 87 -20.60 20.52 21.17
N SER A 88 -20.11 21.14 20.10
CA SER A 88 -18.94 20.65 19.37
C SER A 88 -17.65 21.16 20.02
N PHE A 89 -16.55 20.41 19.87
CA PHE A 89 -15.25 20.80 20.42
C PHE A 89 -14.71 22.11 19.81
N ASP A 90 -15.22 22.49 18.63
CA ASP A 90 -14.86 23.73 17.93
C ASP A 90 -15.48 24.97 18.60
N ASP A 91 -16.59 24.82 19.33
CA ASP A 91 -17.23 25.92 20.08
C ASP A 91 -16.42 26.33 21.32
N LEU A 92 -15.58 25.42 21.84
CA LEU A 92 -14.69 25.63 22.98
C LEU A 92 -13.43 26.44 22.63
N LEU A 93 -13.04 26.44 21.35
CA LEU A 93 -11.84 27.14 20.87
C LEU A 93 -12.03 28.66 20.72
N ILE A 94 -13.28 29.14 20.74
CA ILE A 94 -13.59 30.59 20.74
C ILE A 94 -13.30 31.21 22.12
N TYR A 95 -13.37 30.42 23.20
CA TYR A 95 -13.08 30.88 24.56
C TYR A 95 -11.60 30.78 24.97
N LEU A 96 -10.76 30.16 24.14
CA LEU A 96 -9.34 29.96 24.43
C LEU A 96 -8.48 30.66 23.37
N ARG A 97 -8.42 31.99 23.45
CA ARG A 97 -7.32 32.78 22.91
C ARG A 97 -6.82 33.79 23.94
N PRO A 98 -5.52 34.15 23.88
CA PRO A 98 -4.68 34.26 25.06
C PRO A 98 -4.27 35.70 25.31
N ASP A 99 -4.73 36.28 26.41
CA ASP A 99 -4.08 37.41 27.05
C ASP A 99 -3.84 37.00 28.50
N ASP A 100 -2.56 36.78 28.84
CA ASP A 100 -1.91 36.81 30.16
C ASP A 100 -0.65 35.91 30.10
N GLU A 101 0.49 36.53 29.78
CA GLU A 101 1.58 36.83 30.72
C GLU A 101 2.65 35.71 30.86
N TYR A 102 3.79 35.97 30.23
CA TYR A 102 5.17 35.71 30.68
C TYR A 102 5.48 34.40 31.43
N VAL A 103 6.16 33.47 30.73
CA VAL A 103 7.04 32.46 31.37
C VAL A 103 8.50 32.83 31.04
N PRO A 104 9.35 33.13 32.03
CA PRO A 104 10.75 33.50 31.80
C PRO A 104 11.58 32.34 31.20
N LEU A 105 12.46 32.66 30.26
CA LEU A 105 13.27 31.75 29.43
C LEU A 105 14.54 31.22 30.14
N ASP A 106 14.66 31.44 31.43
CA ASP A 106 15.80 31.10 32.29
C ASP A 106 15.67 29.70 32.94
N ALA A 107 14.59 28.95 32.62
CA ALA A 107 14.36 27.59 33.11
C ALA A 107 14.82 26.46 32.16
N ILE A 108 15.51 26.76 31.05
CA ILE A 108 15.92 25.77 30.03
C ILE A 108 17.46 25.67 29.87
N ASP A 109 18.22 25.94 30.94
CA ASP A 109 19.70 25.89 30.91
C ASP A 109 20.32 24.88 31.89
N CYS A 110 19.59 23.83 32.28
CA CYS A 110 20.10 22.81 33.21
C CYS A 110 20.07 21.36 32.69
N LEU A 111 19.99 21.13 31.37
CA LEU A 111 19.87 19.77 30.81
C LEU A 111 20.90 19.37 29.76
N LEU A 112 21.99 20.11 29.58
CA LEU A 112 23.05 19.70 28.65
C LEU A 112 24.45 20.02 29.19
N GLU A 113 24.94 19.20 30.13
CA GLU A 113 26.38 19.00 30.34
C GLU A 113 26.60 17.70 31.13
N GLY A 114 27.37 16.73 30.58
CA GLY A 114 27.71 15.52 31.31
C GLY A 114 28.27 14.36 30.50
N ALA A 115 29.56 14.50 30.15
CA ALA A 115 30.52 13.52 29.64
C ALA A 115 30.29 12.00 29.86
N SER A 116 30.68 11.25 28.83
CA SER A 116 30.96 9.81 28.79
C SER A 116 32.07 9.38 29.77
N PRO A 117 31.99 8.16 30.33
CA PRO A 117 33.10 7.24 30.08
C PRO A 117 32.66 5.80 29.75
N ALA A 118 33.49 5.20 28.89
CA ALA A 118 33.44 3.81 28.48
C ALA A 118 33.51 2.83 29.66
N VAL A 119 32.49 1.97 29.77
CA VAL A 119 32.51 0.78 30.63
C VAL A 119 32.01 -0.40 29.78
N GLY A 120 32.86 -1.40 29.62
CA GLY A 120 32.54 -2.63 28.90
C GLY A 120 31.38 -3.38 29.56
N MET A 121 30.23 -3.41 28.88
CA MET A 121 29.09 -4.20 29.31
C MET A 121 29.23 -5.64 28.85
N LYS A 122 29.35 -6.54 29.83
CA LYS A 122 29.01 -7.95 29.68
C LYS A 122 27.53 -8.05 29.31
N THR A 123 27.23 -8.75 28.22
CA THR A 123 25.88 -9.17 27.84
C THR A 123 25.35 -10.22 28.82
N GLU A 124 24.86 -9.77 29.96
CA GLU A 124 23.84 -10.50 30.72
C GLU A 124 22.47 -10.07 30.18
N SER A 125 21.67 -11.03 29.76
CA SER A 125 20.36 -10.81 29.16
C SER A 125 19.39 -10.21 30.18
N VAL A 126 19.28 -8.88 30.17
CA VAL A 126 18.18 -8.14 30.77
C VAL A 126 16.92 -8.51 29.99
N LEU A 127 16.13 -9.43 30.54
CA LEU A 127 14.72 -9.54 30.16
C LEU A 127 14.04 -8.27 30.64
N ASP A 128 13.79 -7.34 29.71
CA ASP A 128 13.13 -6.06 29.91
C ASP A 128 11.99 -6.13 30.94
N GLY A 129 12.21 -5.51 32.10
CA GLY A 129 11.22 -5.33 33.16
C GLY A 129 10.12 -4.32 32.81
N ARG A 130 9.55 -4.40 31.59
CA ARG A 130 8.32 -3.65 31.30
C ARG A 130 7.23 -4.13 32.26
N PRO A 131 6.59 -3.22 33.01
CA PRO A 131 5.45 -3.59 33.84
C PRO A 131 4.45 -4.33 32.97
N ILE A 132 4.11 -5.56 33.34
CA ILE A 132 3.02 -6.30 32.69
C ILE A 132 1.80 -5.38 32.80
N PRO A 133 1.16 -4.97 31.68
CA PRO A 133 -0.02 -4.12 31.76
C PRO A 133 -1.00 -4.80 32.70
N SER A 134 -1.40 -4.10 33.76
CA SER A 134 -2.25 -4.65 34.80
C SER A 134 -3.67 -4.83 34.24
N PHE A 135 -3.93 -5.97 33.60
CA PHE A 135 -5.29 -6.39 33.27
C PHE A 135 -5.78 -7.37 34.34
N GLU A 136 -7.02 -7.20 34.78
CA GLU A 136 -7.63 -8.15 35.69
C GLU A 136 -7.89 -9.49 34.98
N VAL A 137 -7.46 -10.58 35.61
CA VAL A 137 -7.78 -11.93 35.13
C VAL A 137 -9.26 -12.23 35.38
N ALA A 138 -9.73 -12.03 36.61
CA ALA A 138 -11.12 -12.28 36.99
C ALA A 138 -11.57 -11.30 38.08
N ILE A 139 -12.82 -10.83 37.97
CA ILE A 139 -13.49 -10.09 39.05
C ILE A 139 -13.80 -11.08 40.19
N PRO A 140 -13.52 -10.75 41.46
CA PRO A 140 -13.74 -11.65 42.61
C PRO A 140 -15.14 -12.25 42.70
N ASN A 141 -16.16 -11.57 42.16
CA ASN A 141 -17.56 -12.00 42.19
C ASN A 141 -17.92 -13.06 41.14
N LYS A 142 -16.98 -13.50 40.29
CA LYS A 142 -17.21 -14.54 39.27
C LYS A 142 -16.64 -15.91 39.65
N LYS A 143 -16.70 -16.27 40.95
CA LYS A 143 -16.31 -17.61 41.42
C LYS A 143 -17.19 -18.67 40.76
N GLY A 144 -16.57 -19.73 40.25
CA GLY A 144 -17.27 -20.87 39.63
C GLY A 144 -17.56 -20.76 38.13
N LEU A 145 -17.26 -19.63 37.47
CA LEU A 145 -17.41 -19.56 36.01
C LEU A 145 -16.36 -20.45 35.33
N GLN A 146 -16.84 -21.50 34.66
CA GLN A 146 -16.02 -22.36 33.81
C GLN A 146 -16.20 -21.94 32.35
N LEU A 147 -15.09 -21.80 31.63
CA LEU A 147 -15.08 -21.51 30.20
C LEU A 147 -14.13 -22.46 29.47
N PRO A 148 -14.36 -22.74 28.17
CA PRO A 148 -13.43 -23.56 27.42
C PRO A 148 -12.02 -22.94 27.37
N ALA A 149 -11.02 -23.78 27.61
CA ALA A 149 -9.61 -23.44 27.70
C ALA A 149 -9.12 -22.53 26.56
N LYS A 150 -9.54 -22.84 25.33
CA LYS A 150 -9.18 -22.08 24.14
C LYS A 150 -9.54 -20.60 24.20
N TYR A 151 -10.70 -20.24 24.76
CA TYR A 151 -11.15 -18.85 24.84
C TYR A 151 -10.41 -18.09 25.94
N LEU A 152 -10.10 -18.77 27.05
CA LEU A 152 -9.32 -18.19 28.14
C LEU A 152 -7.88 -17.91 27.72
N LYS A 153 -7.24 -18.87 27.06
CA LYS A 153 -5.92 -18.69 26.45
C LYS A 153 -5.90 -17.52 25.46
N TRP A 154 -6.86 -17.50 24.54
CA TRP A 154 -7.00 -16.41 23.58
C TRP A 154 -7.22 -15.04 24.24
N ALA A 155 -8.13 -14.94 25.21
CA ALA A 155 -8.41 -13.70 25.90
C ALA A 155 -7.18 -13.18 26.66
N TYR A 156 -6.42 -14.10 27.26
CA TYR A 156 -5.16 -13.76 27.90
C TYR A 156 -4.12 -13.24 26.92
N ASP A 157 -3.94 -13.88 25.76
CA ASP A 157 -3.01 -13.40 24.73
C ASP A 157 -3.40 -12.02 24.20
N VAL A 158 -4.69 -11.79 23.96
CA VAL A 158 -5.19 -10.50 23.49
C VAL A 158 -4.87 -9.38 24.48
N LEU A 159 -5.14 -9.60 25.77
CA LEU A 159 -4.91 -8.58 26.80
C LEU A 159 -3.43 -8.40 27.11
N SER A 160 -2.69 -9.49 27.30
CA SER A 160 -1.27 -9.46 27.66
C SER A 160 -0.38 -8.92 26.55
N LYS A 161 -0.70 -9.21 25.28
CA LYS A 161 0.08 -8.78 24.12
C LYS A 161 -0.46 -7.49 23.48
N GLY A 162 -1.55 -6.94 24.03
CA GLY A 162 -2.15 -5.69 23.54
C GLY A 162 -2.81 -5.81 22.16
N TRP A 163 -3.29 -6.99 21.77
CA TRP A 163 -3.89 -7.25 20.45
C TRP A 163 -5.35 -6.80 20.35
N LYS A 164 -5.70 -5.75 21.08
CA LYS A 164 -7.08 -5.25 21.21
C LYS A 164 -7.69 -4.92 19.85
N ALA A 165 -6.91 -4.32 18.96
CA ALA A 165 -7.35 -3.91 17.63
C ALA A 165 -7.72 -5.08 16.70
N LEU A 166 -7.21 -6.29 16.96
CA LEU A 166 -7.53 -7.47 16.15
C LEU A 166 -8.85 -8.15 16.54
N VAL A 167 -9.49 -7.69 17.62
CA VAL A 167 -10.77 -8.24 18.08
C VAL A 167 -11.92 -7.53 17.36
N PRO A 168 -12.88 -8.25 16.75
CA PRO A 168 -13.96 -7.64 15.96
C PRO A 168 -15.08 -6.99 16.82
N PHE A 169 -14.88 -6.84 18.13
CA PHE A 169 -15.86 -6.27 19.04
C PHE A 169 -15.16 -5.52 20.16
N ASP A 170 -15.87 -4.57 20.78
CA ASP A 170 -15.32 -3.79 21.90
C ASP A 170 -14.93 -4.69 23.08
N ILE A 171 -13.75 -4.46 23.65
CA ILE A 171 -13.21 -5.21 24.79
C ILE A 171 -12.90 -4.31 25.98
N THR A 172 -13.32 -3.05 25.94
CA THR A 172 -13.09 -2.05 26.99
C THR A 172 -13.67 -2.53 28.32
N GLY A 173 -12.87 -2.45 29.39
CA GLY A 173 -13.26 -2.89 30.73
C GLY A 173 -13.44 -4.40 30.92
N LEU A 174 -13.11 -5.25 29.93
CA LEU A 174 -13.25 -6.69 30.08
C LEU A 174 -12.03 -7.34 30.72
N THR A 175 -12.27 -8.17 31.74
CA THR A 175 -11.27 -9.11 32.28
C THR A 175 -11.03 -10.28 31.32
N VAL A 176 -9.99 -11.10 31.56
CA VAL A 176 -9.73 -12.32 30.75
C VAL A 176 -10.98 -13.20 30.64
N PHE A 177 -11.65 -13.48 31.77
CA PHE A 177 -12.89 -14.28 31.78
C PHE A 177 -14.06 -13.56 31.09
N GLY A 178 -14.17 -12.23 31.25
CA GLY A 178 -15.20 -11.43 30.58
C GLY A 178 -15.05 -11.48 29.06
N LEU A 179 -13.82 -11.29 28.58
CA LEU A 179 -13.45 -11.34 27.17
C LEU A 179 -13.65 -12.75 26.59
N ALA A 180 -13.20 -13.79 27.28
CA ALA A 180 -13.41 -15.18 26.86
C ALA A 180 -14.90 -15.53 26.73
N LYS A 181 -15.74 -15.11 27.70
CA LYS A 181 -17.20 -15.31 27.65
C LYS A 181 -17.83 -14.56 26.48
N LYS A 182 -17.39 -13.33 26.20
CA LYS A 182 -17.86 -12.52 25.07
C LYS A 182 -17.50 -13.18 23.73
N ALA A 183 -16.27 -13.64 23.58
CA ALA A 183 -15.82 -14.34 22.37
C ALA A 183 -16.54 -15.67 22.14
N MET A 184 -16.87 -16.39 23.20
CA MET A 184 -17.68 -17.61 23.10
C MET A 184 -19.08 -17.33 22.53
N LYS A 185 -19.74 -16.27 22.99
CA LYS A 185 -21.03 -15.82 22.42
C LYS A 185 -20.89 -15.33 20.97
N TRP A 186 -19.75 -14.72 20.65
CA TRP A 186 -19.46 -14.19 19.31
C TRP A 186 -19.29 -15.28 18.25
N LYS A 187 -19.00 -16.53 18.65
CA LYS A 187 -18.81 -17.64 17.71
C LYS A 187 -20.03 -17.87 16.81
N ASP A 188 -21.22 -17.50 17.27
CA ASP A 188 -22.47 -17.72 16.55
C ASP A 188 -22.83 -16.54 15.60
N THR A 189 -21.97 -15.51 15.52
CA THR A 189 -22.12 -14.39 14.58
C THR A 189 -21.47 -14.71 13.23
N GLU A 190 -21.83 -13.97 12.18
CA GLU A 190 -21.19 -14.09 10.87
C GLU A 190 -19.74 -13.56 10.84
N GLU A 191 -19.37 -12.74 11.82
CA GLU A 191 -18.04 -12.14 11.94
C GLU A 191 -17.06 -13.09 12.63
N ILE A 192 -16.16 -13.64 11.83
CA ILE A 192 -15.16 -14.61 12.30
C ILE A 192 -14.10 -13.90 13.14
N ASN A 193 -13.99 -14.29 14.42
CA ASN A 193 -12.82 -13.97 15.23
C ASN A 193 -11.61 -14.73 14.69
N PHE A 194 -10.88 -14.05 13.82
CA PHE A 194 -9.80 -14.62 13.05
C PHE A 194 -8.70 -15.25 13.92
N ILE A 195 -8.30 -14.56 15.00
CA ILE A 195 -7.25 -15.01 15.90
C ILE A 195 -7.62 -16.36 16.53
N LEU A 196 -8.88 -16.54 16.96
CA LEU A 196 -9.37 -17.78 17.55
C LEU A 196 -9.32 -18.99 16.61
N THR A 197 -9.26 -18.77 15.29
CA THR A 197 -9.14 -19.86 14.31
C THR A 197 -7.73 -20.42 14.20
N ALA A 198 -6.77 -19.84 14.95
CA ALA A 198 -5.41 -20.29 14.91
C ALA A 198 -5.22 -21.65 15.60
N ARG A 199 -4.34 -22.50 15.07
CA ARG A 199 -4.08 -23.84 15.64
C ARG A 199 -3.63 -23.81 17.09
N ARG A 200 -2.96 -22.75 17.54
CA ARG A 200 -2.58 -22.55 18.95
C ARG A 200 -3.75 -22.53 19.92
N TYR A 201 -4.96 -22.26 19.44
CA TYR A 201 -6.21 -22.26 20.20
C TYR A 201 -7.08 -23.48 19.88
N ALA A 202 -6.61 -24.41 19.05
CA ALA A 202 -7.25 -25.70 18.83
C ALA A 202 -7.03 -26.68 20.01
N VAL A 203 -6.72 -26.15 21.20
CA VAL A 203 -6.55 -26.90 22.45
C VAL A 203 -7.81 -27.72 22.73
N GLU A 204 -7.62 -28.89 23.33
CA GLU A 204 -8.65 -29.86 23.67
C GLU A 204 -9.79 -29.27 24.52
N ARG A 205 -10.90 -30.00 24.60
CA ARG A 205 -12.24 -29.58 25.08
C ARG A 205 -12.30 -29.27 26.59
N ASP A 206 -11.18 -28.95 27.20
CA ASP A 206 -11.09 -28.69 28.62
C ASP A 206 -11.82 -27.41 28.99
N TRP A 207 -12.46 -27.46 30.15
CA TRP A 207 -13.10 -26.32 30.78
C TRP A 207 -12.22 -25.91 31.96
N TRP A 208 -11.83 -24.65 32.00
CA TRP A 208 -11.01 -24.12 33.09
C TRP A 208 -11.83 -23.13 33.91
N ASN A 209 -11.72 -23.24 35.23
CA ASN A 209 -12.12 -22.19 36.15
C ASN A 209 -10.93 -21.24 36.42
N ASN A 210 -11.12 -20.25 37.30
CA ASN A 210 -10.06 -19.31 37.65
C ASN A 210 -8.85 -19.98 38.31
N GLU A 211 -9.04 -21.01 39.14
CA GLU A 211 -7.94 -21.70 39.81
C GLU A 211 -7.08 -22.50 38.82
N ASP A 212 -7.71 -23.23 37.90
CA ASP A 212 -7.02 -23.98 36.85
C ASP A 212 -6.20 -23.04 35.97
N PHE A 213 -6.80 -21.92 35.55
CA PHE A 213 -6.15 -20.92 34.73
C PHE A 213 -4.96 -20.25 35.44
N GLN A 214 -5.11 -19.91 36.72
CA GLN A 214 -4.03 -19.34 37.54
C GLN A 214 -2.89 -20.32 37.77
N LYS A 215 -3.20 -21.61 37.99
CA LYS A 215 -2.17 -22.66 38.07
C LYS A 215 -1.36 -22.71 36.78
N LEU A 216 -2.01 -22.70 35.61
CA LEU A 216 -1.33 -22.71 34.31
C LEU A 216 -0.44 -21.49 34.09
N LEU A 217 -0.89 -20.30 34.50
CA LEU A 217 -0.06 -19.09 34.46
C LEU A 217 1.20 -19.24 35.33
N LYS A 218 1.08 -19.78 36.54
CA LYS A 218 2.20 -20.01 37.46
C LYS A 218 3.19 -21.06 36.94
N PHE A 219 2.71 -22.09 36.26
CA PHE A 219 3.58 -23.12 35.67
C PHE A 219 4.34 -22.64 34.43
N GLY A 220 4.13 -21.41 33.98
CA GLY A 220 4.77 -20.90 32.77
C GLY A 220 4.36 -21.71 31.54
N TYR A 221 3.16 -22.30 31.52
CA TYR A 221 2.71 -23.13 30.40
C TYR A 221 2.68 -22.33 29.09
N PHE A 222 2.49 -21.02 29.17
CA PHE A 222 2.55 -20.10 28.03
C PHE A 222 4.00 -19.73 27.60
N SER A 223 5.02 -20.14 28.37
CA SER A 223 6.43 -19.85 28.12
C SER A 223 7.09 -20.76 27.08
N MET A 224 6.45 -21.85 26.62
CA MET A 224 6.98 -22.64 25.50
C MET A 224 7.16 -21.81 24.22
N GLU A 225 6.49 -20.67 24.12
CA GLU A 225 6.63 -19.69 23.03
C GLU A 225 8.01 -19.03 23.01
N VAL A 226 8.60 -18.81 24.19
CA VAL A 226 9.95 -18.23 24.32
C VAL A 226 10.97 -19.22 23.78
N SER A 227 10.80 -20.51 24.08
CA SER A 227 11.66 -21.58 23.55
C SER A 227 11.51 -21.73 22.05
N ALA A 228 10.29 -21.69 21.52
CA ALA A 228 10.07 -21.71 20.08
C ALA A 228 10.71 -20.50 19.41
N ARG A 229 10.59 -19.29 19.95
CA ARG A 229 11.23 -18.11 19.36
C ARG A 229 12.76 -18.20 19.38
N ARG A 230 13.36 -18.60 20.50
CA ARG A 230 14.81 -18.73 20.64
C ARG A 230 15.40 -19.73 19.65
N ILE A 231 14.77 -20.91 19.51
CA ILE A 231 15.19 -21.91 18.52
C ILE A 231 15.15 -21.33 17.10
N TRP A 232 14.31 -20.34 16.80
CA TRP A 232 14.22 -19.76 15.47
C TRP A 232 15.23 -18.65 15.23
N GLU A 233 15.36 -17.74 16.20
CA GLU A 233 16.36 -16.67 16.17
C GLU A 233 17.79 -17.23 16.09
N GLU A 234 18.04 -18.40 16.67
CA GLU A 234 19.33 -19.08 16.59
C GLU A 234 19.58 -19.81 15.26
N ASN A 235 18.53 -20.19 14.50
CA ASN A 235 18.66 -21.08 13.34
C ASN A 235 18.41 -20.42 11.97
N LEU A 236 17.91 -19.18 11.91
CA LEU A 236 17.61 -18.49 10.64
C LEU A 236 18.14 -17.06 10.65
N PRO A 237 18.85 -16.62 9.59
CA PRO A 237 19.05 -15.20 9.33
C PRO A 237 17.69 -14.50 9.35
N ASN A 238 17.57 -13.38 10.04
CA ASN A 238 16.27 -12.73 10.28
C ASN A 238 15.53 -12.31 8.97
N SER A 239 16.22 -12.17 7.83
CA SER A 239 15.61 -11.57 6.63
C SER A 239 14.54 -12.44 5.93
N PRO A 240 14.72 -13.74 5.62
CA PRO A 240 13.74 -14.46 4.80
C PRO A 240 12.43 -14.74 5.56
N LEU A 241 12.50 -14.85 6.88
CA LEU A 241 11.33 -15.07 7.73
C LEU A 241 10.50 -13.79 7.88
N ASP A 242 11.16 -12.66 8.11
CA ASP A 242 10.49 -11.35 8.15
C ASP A 242 9.80 -11.04 6.82
N ASP A 243 10.47 -11.32 5.70
CA ASP A 243 9.91 -11.15 4.36
C ASP A 243 8.70 -12.05 4.14
N ALA A 244 8.78 -13.32 4.57
CA ALA A 244 7.65 -14.25 4.51
C ALA A 244 6.46 -13.77 5.35
N ILE A 245 6.69 -13.32 6.60
CA ILE A 245 5.64 -12.77 7.46
C ILE A 245 5.00 -11.54 6.80
N GLN A 246 5.81 -10.65 6.25
CA GLN A 246 5.34 -9.44 5.58
C GLN A 246 4.53 -9.78 4.33
N GLU A 247 4.98 -10.71 3.47
CA GLU A 247 4.24 -11.12 2.28
C GLU A 247 2.86 -11.70 2.65
N VAL A 248 2.79 -12.51 3.72
CA VAL A 248 1.52 -13.05 4.23
C VAL A 248 0.57 -11.92 4.64
N LEU A 249 1.06 -10.95 5.41
CA LEU A 249 0.23 -9.86 5.93
C LEU A 249 -0.14 -8.82 4.87
N GLN A 250 0.73 -8.55 3.89
CA GLN A 250 0.42 -7.68 2.75
C GLN A 250 -0.72 -8.23 1.89
N ARG A 251 -0.78 -9.55 1.74
CA ARG A 251 -1.82 -10.25 0.95
C ARG A 251 -3.04 -10.61 1.79
N TRP A 252 -3.12 -10.12 3.02
CA TRP A 252 -4.22 -10.44 3.91
C TRP A 252 -5.52 -9.72 3.48
N PRO A 253 -6.70 -10.40 3.46
CA PRO A 253 -6.88 -11.85 3.57
C PRO A 253 -6.54 -12.56 2.24
N MET A 254 -5.83 -13.69 2.32
CA MET A 254 -5.27 -14.39 1.15
C MET A 254 -6.30 -14.96 0.13
N SER A 255 -7.61 -14.84 0.40
CA SER A 255 -8.68 -15.43 -0.44
C SER A 255 -9.89 -14.51 -0.65
N GLY A 256 -9.73 -13.19 -0.42
CA GLY A 256 -10.83 -12.20 -0.55
C GLY A 256 -11.91 -12.31 0.53
N SER A 257 -12.09 -13.47 1.16
CA SER A 257 -12.96 -13.66 2.32
C SER A 257 -12.14 -13.84 3.60
N PHE A 258 -12.78 -13.67 4.77
CA PHE A 258 -12.27 -14.14 6.07
C PHE A 258 -12.79 -15.55 6.44
N ARG A 259 -13.53 -16.23 5.55
CA ARG A 259 -14.11 -17.56 5.79
C ARG A 259 -13.06 -18.68 5.84
N GLY A 260 -13.17 -19.55 6.85
CA GLY A 260 -12.28 -20.70 7.06
C GLY A 260 -11.19 -20.44 8.09
N MET A 261 -10.47 -21.51 8.46
CA MET A 261 -9.47 -21.46 9.53
C MET A 261 -8.17 -20.79 9.06
N LEU A 262 -7.60 -19.91 9.88
CA LEU A 262 -6.26 -19.34 9.67
C LEU A 262 -5.24 -20.40 9.32
N ALA A 263 -5.19 -21.48 10.10
CA ALA A 263 -4.23 -22.55 9.87
C ALA A 263 -4.36 -23.21 8.49
N GLY A 264 -5.58 -23.32 7.95
CA GLY A 264 -5.80 -23.83 6.59
C GLY A 264 -5.24 -22.87 5.54
N ARG A 265 -5.47 -21.57 5.73
CA ARG A 265 -4.93 -20.52 4.86
C ARG A 265 -3.41 -20.48 4.90
N MET A 266 -2.82 -20.52 6.09
CA MET A 266 -1.37 -20.58 6.23
C MET A 266 -0.77 -21.83 5.61
N SER A 267 -1.43 -22.98 5.74
CA SER A 267 -0.96 -24.20 5.10
C SER A 267 -0.98 -24.09 3.57
N THR A 268 -2.02 -23.50 2.99
CA THR A 268 -2.11 -23.28 1.54
C THR A 268 -1.06 -22.29 1.05
N TRP A 269 -0.90 -21.16 1.73
CA TRP A 269 0.15 -20.19 1.43
C TRP A 269 1.53 -20.83 1.54
N TRP A 270 1.79 -21.55 2.63
CA TRP A 270 3.06 -22.25 2.85
C TRP A 270 3.40 -23.19 1.71
N ARG A 271 2.47 -24.06 1.29
CA ARG A 271 2.70 -24.97 0.15
C ARG A 271 3.00 -24.24 -1.16
N THR A 272 2.46 -23.04 -1.33
CA THR A 272 2.62 -22.24 -2.54
C THR A 272 3.94 -21.47 -2.54
N CYS A 273 4.32 -20.91 -1.39
CA CYS A 273 5.44 -19.96 -1.28
C CYS A 273 6.71 -20.56 -0.68
N SER A 274 6.67 -21.69 0.05
CA SER A 274 7.84 -22.21 0.79
C SER A 274 9.05 -22.49 -0.10
N ARG A 275 8.82 -22.83 -1.37
CA ARG A 275 9.88 -23.06 -2.37
C ARG A 275 10.68 -21.78 -2.67
N SER A 276 10.04 -20.61 -2.63
CA SER A 276 10.68 -19.33 -2.95
C SER A 276 11.56 -18.82 -1.81
N TYR A 277 11.29 -19.23 -0.58
CA TYR A 277 12.04 -18.76 0.59
C TYR A 277 13.12 -19.74 1.06
N SER A 278 13.29 -20.89 0.39
CA SER A 278 14.22 -21.96 0.80
C SER A 278 14.10 -22.34 2.27
N LEU A 279 12.91 -22.15 2.83
CA LEU A 279 12.69 -22.21 4.24
C LEU A 279 12.52 -23.67 4.69
N SER A 280 13.47 -24.20 5.46
CA SER A 280 13.44 -25.55 6.05
C SER A 280 12.45 -25.68 7.24
N ILE A 281 11.38 -24.87 7.25
CA ILE A 281 10.38 -24.90 8.33
C ILE A 281 9.56 -26.17 8.20
N LYS A 282 9.84 -27.14 9.06
CA LYS A 282 9.02 -28.35 9.20
C LYS A 282 7.64 -28.07 9.83
N ASN A 283 7.48 -26.92 10.50
CA ASN A 283 6.28 -26.62 11.28
C ASN A 283 5.63 -25.26 10.90
N PRO A 284 4.61 -25.25 10.02
CA PRO A 284 3.94 -24.02 9.58
C PRO A 284 3.17 -23.30 10.71
N HIS A 285 2.96 -23.94 11.87
CA HIS A 285 2.26 -23.33 13.02
C HIS A 285 3.05 -22.22 13.68
N ILE A 286 4.37 -22.23 13.52
CA ILE A 286 5.24 -21.19 14.05
C ILE A 286 5.09 -19.92 13.21
N LEU A 287 5.05 -20.06 11.88
CA LEU A 287 4.75 -18.93 11.00
C LEU A 287 3.38 -18.31 11.32
N GLU A 288 2.36 -19.15 11.51
CA GLU A 288 1.03 -18.70 11.91
C GLU A 288 1.05 -17.85 13.19
N TRP A 289 1.84 -18.25 14.18
CA TRP A 289 2.04 -17.48 15.40
C TRP A 289 2.74 -16.14 15.15
N LEU A 290 3.85 -16.14 14.41
CA LEU A 290 4.62 -14.93 14.12
C LEU A 290 3.81 -13.92 13.30
N VAL A 291 2.98 -14.40 12.38
CA VAL A 291 2.02 -13.59 11.62
C VAL A 291 1.02 -12.90 12.55
N LEU A 292 0.46 -13.61 13.54
CA LEU A 292 -0.43 -13.00 14.54
C LEU A 292 0.30 -11.99 15.42
N GLN A 293 1.52 -12.31 15.84
CA GLN A 293 2.33 -11.40 16.66
C GLN A 293 2.66 -10.11 15.91
N LYS A 294 3.03 -10.22 14.64
CA LYS A 294 3.27 -9.08 13.78
C LYS A 294 1.99 -8.30 13.50
N ALA A 295 0.88 -8.95 13.19
CA ALA A 295 -0.41 -8.26 13.00
C ALA A 295 -0.83 -7.51 14.27
N GLY A 296 -0.66 -8.12 15.44
CA GLY A 296 -1.04 -7.54 16.73
C GLY A 296 -0.16 -6.37 17.14
N SER A 297 1.13 -6.37 16.77
CA SER A 297 2.05 -5.27 17.08
C SER A 297 1.76 -4.00 16.28
N LEU A 298 1.06 -4.10 15.15
CA LEU A 298 0.64 -2.95 14.34
C LEU A 298 -0.46 -2.13 15.02
N LYS A 299 -1.19 -2.70 15.99
CA LYS A 299 -2.28 -2.04 16.73
C LYS A 299 -3.39 -1.45 15.84
N VAL A 300 -3.62 -2.03 14.67
CA VAL A 300 -4.70 -1.65 13.75
C VAL A 300 -5.72 -2.78 13.61
N PRO A 301 -6.97 -2.48 13.19
CA PRO A 301 -7.94 -3.49 12.82
C PRO A 301 -7.40 -4.46 11.78
N LEU A 302 -7.87 -5.71 11.81
CA LEU A 302 -7.40 -6.75 10.89
C LEU A 302 -7.57 -6.38 9.40
N THR A 303 -8.58 -5.56 9.09
CA THR A 303 -8.82 -5.01 7.74
C THR A 303 -7.74 -4.02 7.28
N GLU A 304 -7.09 -3.32 8.22
CA GLU A 304 -6.06 -2.32 7.96
C GLU A 304 -4.62 -2.88 8.06
N VAL A 305 -4.46 -4.11 8.53
CA VAL A 305 -3.15 -4.78 8.66
C VAL A 305 -2.33 -4.76 7.36
N PRO A 306 -2.89 -5.06 6.16
CA PRO A 306 -2.14 -4.96 4.91
C PRO A 306 -1.56 -3.57 4.66
N LYS A 307 -2.37 -2.53 4.90
CA LYS A 307 -1.97 -1.13 4.72
C LYS A 307 -0.88 -0.75 5.71
N ALA A 308 -1.04 -1.11 6.99
CA ALA A 308 -0.07 -0.85 8.03
C ALA A 308 1.29 -1.53 7.76
N ILE A 309 1.31 -2.76 7.24
CA ILE A 309 2.56 -3.42 6.84
C ILE A 309 3.25 -2.68 5.71
N ARG A 310 2.52 -2.25 4.67
CA ARG A 310 3.11 -1.48 3.57
C ARG A 310 3.66 -0.13 4.05
N ARG A 311 2.98 0.54 4.98
CA ARG A 311 3.51 1.75 5.64
C ARG A 311 4.79 1.46 6.41
N GLU A 312 4.81 0.39 7.22
CA GLU A 312 6.00 0.01 7.98
C GLU A 312 7.19 -0.31 7.06
N GLN A 313 6.97 -1.02 5.95
CA GLN A 313 8.01 -1.29 4.97
C GLN A 313 8.54 -0.03 4.28
N ARG A 314 7.66 0.92 3.95
CA ARG A 314 8.08 2.23 3.43
C ARG A 314 8.97 2.95 4.43
N ARG A 315 8.55 3.05 5.69
CA ARG A 315 9.33 3.66 6.77
C ARG A 315 10.65 2.92 7.03
N ARG A 316 10.67 1.59 6.90
CA ARG A 316 11.90 0.79 6.99
C ARG A 316 12.88 1.17 5.88
N ARG A 317 12.45 1.15 4.61
CA ARG A 317 13.28 1.56 3.46
C ARG A 317 13.81 2.99 3.59
N ILE A 318 12.98 3.90 4.10
CA ILE A 318 13.38 5.28 4.38
C ILE A 318 14.50 5.35 5.41
N ARG A 319 14.39 4.60 6.51
CA ARG A 319 15.42 4.55 7.55
C ARG A 319 16.71 3.92 7.05
N GLU A 320 16.61 2.80 6.34
CA GLU A 320 17.77 2.11 5.75
C GLU A 320 18.50 3.00 4.74
N ALA A 321 17.77 3.72 3.89
CA ALA A 321 18.37 4.65 2.94
C ALA A 321 19.06 5.84 3.63
N ALA A 322 18.41 6.43 4.64
CA ALA A 322 18.99 7.51 5.42
C ALA A 322 20.26 7.07 6.18
N GLU A 323 20.24 5.87 6.77
CA GLU A 323 21.40 5.27 7.43
C GLU A 323 22.57 5.06 6.46
N LEU A 324 22.29 4.54 5.26
CA LEU A 324 23.30 4.37 4.21
C LEU A 324 23.88 5.69 3.69
N GLN A 325 23.09 6.78 3.73
CA GLN A 325 23.53 8.12 3.35
C GLN A 325 24.21 8.89 4.52
N GLY A 326 24.15 8.36 5.75
CA GLY A 326 24.60 9.07 6.95
C GLY A 326 23.73 10.29 7.29
N GLU A 327 22.50 10.35 6.80
CA GLU A 327 21.56 11.43 7.02
C GLU A 327 20.57 11.11 8.15
N ALA A 328 20.16 12.13 8.90
CA ALA A 328 19.08 11.98 9.87
C ALA A 328 17.74 11.79 9.14
N VAL A 329 16.90 10.88 9.65
CA VAL A 329 15.55 10.64 9.11
C VAL A 329 14.70 11.87 9.40
N ASN A 330 14.60 12.78 8.43
CA ASN A 330 13.76 13.97 8.53
C ASN A 330 12.32 13.63 8.12
N ASP A 331 11.40 13.63 9.07
CA ASP A 331 9.97 13.37 8.84
C ASP A 331 9.16 14.63 8.49
N SER A 332 9.79 15.80 8.43
CA SER A 332 9.12 17.01 7.94
C SER A 332 8.75 16.87 6.46
N ILE A 333 7.57 17.38 6.14
CA ILE A 333 7.03 17.42 4.77
C ILE A 333 7.44 18.78 4.19
N PRO A 334 8.23 18.83 3.11
CA PRO A 334 8.61 20.09 2.50
C PRO A 334 7.39 20.78 1.90
N GLU A 335 7.30 22.10 2.05
CA GLU A 335 6.22 22.90 1.46
C GLU A 335 6.22 22.81 -0.08
N PHE A 336 7.42 22.78 -0.66
CA PHE A 336 7.62 22.70 -2.10
C PHE A 336 8.55 21.56 -2.48
N LEU A 337 8.23 20.91 -3.60
CA LEU A 337 9.11 20.03 -4.33
C LEU A 337 9.60 20.73 -5.60
N ILE A 338 10.69 20.23 -6.17
CA ILE A 338 11.26 20.69 -7.43
C ILE A 338 11.02 19.62 -8.47
N ASN A 339 10.36 19.97 -9.57
CA ASN A 339 10.11 19.03 -10.68
C ASN A 339 11.39 18.77 -11.50
N ARG A 340 11.31 17.88 -12.48
CA ARG A 340 12.47 17.52 -13.33
C ARG A 340 13.08 18.67 -14.13
N TRP A 341 12.40 19.82 -14.24
CA TRP A 341 12.89 21.00 -14.97
C TRP A 341 13.29 22.16 -14.05
N GLY A 342 13.22 21.97 -12.73
CA GLY A 342 13.60 22.99 -11.75
C GLY A 342 12.46 23.88 -11.27
N ASP A 343 11.22 23.67 -11.72
CA ASP A 343 10.08 24.45 -11.23
C ASP A 343 9.61 23.91 -9.87
N LYS A 344 9.22 24.84 -9.00
CA LYS A 344 8.65 24.50 -7.70
C LYS A 344 7.16 24.18 -7.82
N PHE A 345 6.71 23.18 -7.08
CA PHE A 345 5.29 22.89 -6.91
C PHE A 345 4.99 22.41 -5.49
N GLN A 346 3.78 22.70 -4.99
CA GLN A 346 3.36 22.30 -3.65
C GLN A 346 2.77 20.89 -3.64
N ILE A 347 3.02 20.16 -2.54
CA ILE A 347 2.36 18.86 -2.30
C ILE A 347 0.89 19.10 -1.90
N ALA A 348 0.68 19.91 -0.87
CA ALA A 348 -0.62 20.33 -0.37
C ALA A 348 -0.52 21.76 0.16
N THR A 349 -1.60 22.52 0.00
CA THR A 349 -1.84 23.78 0.71
C THR A 349 -2.29 23.49 2.15
N VAL A 350 -2.36 24.53 2.98
CA VAL A 350 -2.84 24.43 4.37
C VAL A 350 -4.27 23.87 4.41
N ASP A 351 -5.15 24.35 3.53
CA ASP A 351 -6.55 23.91 3.46
C ASP A 351 -6.69 22.47 2.97
N GLU A 352 -5.68 21.94 2.28
CA GLU A 352 -5.67 20.58 1.74
C GLU A 352 -5.03 19.56 2.68
N ALA A 353 -4.39 19.97 3.79
CA ALA A 353 -3.68 19.07 4.69
C ALA A 353 -4.60 18.00 5.33
N GLY A 354 -5.89 18.31 5.50
CA GLY A 354 -6.91 17.39 6.00
C GLY A 354 -7.56 16.52 4.92
N HIS A 355 -7.27 16.74 3.64
CA HIS A 355 -7.87 15.97 2.56
C HIS A 355 -7.37 14.53 2.56
N ARG A 356 -8.31 13.60 2.29
CA ARG A 356 -7.99 12.22 1.91
C ARG A 356 -8.39 11.98 0.48
N VAL A 357 -7.46 11.49 -0.33
CA VAL A 357 -7.63 11.33 -1.78
C VAL A 357 -7.21 9.93 -2.21
N SER A 358 -7.89 9.37 -3.22
CA SER A 358 -7.51 8.10 -3.83
C SER A 358 -6.00 8.05 -4.17
N PRO A 359 -5.27 7.00 -3.75
CA PRO A 359 -3.84 6.86 -4.01
C PRO A 359 -3.49 7.04 -5.49
N SER A 360 -4.29 6.44 -6.37
CA SER A 360 -4.07 6.52 -7.82
C SER A 360 -4.15 7.94 -8.38
N CYS A 361 -5.03 8.78 -7.83
CA CYS A 361 -5.15 10.18 -8.24
C CYS A 361 -3.97 11.01 -7.72
N LEU A 362 -3.49 10.74 -6.50
CA LEU A 362 -2.32 11.41 -5.92
C LEU A 362 -1.04 11.09 -6.68
N VAL A 363 -0.78 9.81 -6.93
CA VAL A 363 0.40 9.36 -7.68
C VAL A 363 0.37 9.92 -9.11
N TRP A 364 -0.79 9.90 -9.77
CA TRP A 364 -0.95 10.52 -11.09
C TRP A 364 -0.73 12.04 -11.06
N ALA A 365 -1.31 12.75 -10.09
CA ALA A 365 -1.14 14.20 -9.97
C ALA A 365 0.31 14.58 -9.70
N TYR A 366 1.03 13.78 -8.90
CA TYR A 366 2.45 13.93 -8.70
C TYR A 366 3.23 13.72 -9.99
N ASP A 367 2.96 12.66 -10.75
CA ASP A 367 3.63 12.44 -12.04
C ASP A 367 3.37 13.60 -13.01
N VAL A 368 2.14 14.11 -13.06
CA VAL A 368 1.79 15.32 -13.84
C VAL A 368 2.61 16.52 -13.40
N LYS A 369 2.80 16.74 -12.09
CA LYS A 369 3.59 17.86 -11.56
C LYS A 369 5.09 17.70 -11.78
N ASN A 370 5.61 16.52 -11.50
CA ASN A 370 7.02 16.18 -11.53
C ASN A 370 7.55 16.08 -12.97
N TYR A 371 6.74 15.55 -13.88
CA TYR A 371 7.06 15.41 -15.30
C TYR A 371 6.27 16.36 -16.20
N GLY A 372 5.56 17.35 -15.65
CA GLY A 372 4.82 18.43 -16.36
C GLY A 372 4.00 17.93 -17.53
N TRP A 373 3.28 16.84 -17.30
CA TRP A 373 2.35 16.24 -18.25
C TRP A 373 1.04 17.03 -18.31
N TRP A 374 1.13 18.36 -18.41
CA TRP A 374 -0.01 19.28 -18.33
C TRP A 374 -1.08 18.97 -19.38
N ASN A 375 -0.68 18.50 -20.56
CA ASN A 375 -1.59 18.15 -21.65
C ASN A 375 -2.44 16.90 -21.37
N THR A 376 -2.08 16.11 -20.34
CA THR A 376 -2.86 14.94 -19.90
C THR A 376 -4.00 15.33 -18.95
N VAL A 377 -4.01 16.56 -18.47
CA VAL A 377 -5.02 17.09 -17.55
C VAL A 377 -6.27 17.46 -18.35
N PRO A 378 -7.48 17.07 -17.91
CA PRO A 378 -8.72 17.44 -18.59
C PRO A 378 -8.87 18.96 -18.75
N LYS A 379 -9.48 19.37 -19.88
CA LYS A 379 -9.80 20.78 -20.12
C LYS A 379 -10.66 21.32 -18.98
N GLY A 380 -10.38 22.55 -18.54
CA GLY A 380 -11.12 23.22 -17.48
C GLY A 380 -10.53 23.05 -16.07
N ILE A 381 -9.50 22.22 -15.91
CA ILE A 381 -8.67 22.19 -14.70
C ILE A 381 -7.37 22.90 -15.05
N ASP A 382 -7.00 23.93 -14.28
CA ASP A 382 -5.67 24.53 -14.37
C ASP A 382 -4.70 23.73 -13.49
N PRO A 383 -3.79 22.93 -14.09
CA PRO A 383 -2.89 22.14 -13.29
C PRO A 383 -1.72 22.96 -12.74
N ILE A 384 -1.50 24.21 -13.17
CA ILE A 384 -0.35 25.00 -12.71
C ILE A 384 -0.64 25.56 -11.32
N GLY A 385 -1.80 26.20 -11.13
CA GLY A 385 -2.19 26.83 -9.86
C GLY A 385 -2.56 25.87 -8.72
N LEU A 386 -2.74 24.58 -8.99
CA LEU A 386 -3.12 23.59 -7.97
C LEU A 386 -1.90 22.91 -7.35
N SER A 387 -2.01 22.45 -6.11
CA SER A 387 -1.04 21.52 -5.52
C SER A 387 -1.21 20.09 -6.09
N VAL A 388 -0.39 19.13 -5.66
CA VAL A 388 -0.62 17.70 -5.94
C VAL A 388 -2.00 17.26 -5.41
N PHE A 389 -2.33 17.61 -4.16
CA PHE A 389 -3.61 17.26 -3.55
C PHE A 389 -4.80 17.94 -4.24
N GLY A 390 -4.69 19.23 -4.58
CA GLY A 390 -5.73 19.98 -5.27
C GLY A 390 -6.02 19.39 -6.65
N LEU A 391 -4.97 19.10 -7.42
CA LEU A 391 -5.11 18.46 -8.72
C LEU A 391 -5.72 17.05 -8.59
N ALA A 392 -5.24 16.24 -7.65
CA ALA A 392 -5.75 14.90 -7.41
C ALA A 392 -7.24 14.92 -7.02
N LYS A 393 -7.67 15.87 -6.19
CA LYS A 393 -9.07 16.03 -5.77
C LYS A 393 -9.96 16.48 -6.92
N ALA A 394 -9.48 17.41 -7.75
CA ALA A 394 -10.19 17.87 -8.93
C ALA A 394 -10.47 16.73 -9.91
N VAL A 395 -9.47 15.86 -10.15
CA VAL A 395 -9.64 14.74 -11.08
C VAL A 395 -10.38 13.54 -10.48
N GLU A 396 -10.42 13.37 -9.16
CA GLU A 396 -11.12 12.27 -8.51
C GLU A 396 -12.61 12.23 -8.91
N ARG A 397 -13.25 13.40 -9.04
CA ARG A 397 -14.66 13.55 -9.46
C ARG A 397 -14.91 13.18 -10.91
N ILE A 398 -13.91 13.37 -11.78
CA ILE A 398 -13.99 13.10 -13.23
C ILE A 398 -13.05 11.97 -13.65
N ARG A 399 -12.69 11.07 -12.73
CA ARG A 399 -11.67 10.03 -12.92
C ARG A 399 -11.83 9.23 -14.21
N LYS A 400 -13.06 8.93 -14.61
CA LYS A 400 -13.37 8.16 -15.84
C LYS A 400 -13.01 8.90 -17.13
N GLN A 401 -12.86 10.22 -17.08
CA GLN A 401 -12.51 11.07 -18.22
C GLN A 401 -10.99 11.28 -18.36
N VAL A 402 -10.21 10.96 -17.32
CA VAL A 402 -8.76 11.09 -17.34
C VAL A 402 -8.14 9.85 -17.99
N PHE A 403 -7.83 9.96 -19.29
CA PHE A 403 -7.35 8.84 -20.10
C PHE A 403 -6.11 8.16 -19.51
N THR A 404 -5.11 8.95 -19.10
CA THR A 404 -3.83 8.44 -18.56
C THR A 404 -3.99 7.74 -17.22
N LEU A 405 -4.96 8.16 -16.38
CA LEU A 405 -5.27 7.53 -15.10
C LEU A 405 -5.86 6.11 -15.27
N SER A 406 -6.29 5.75 -16.48
CA SER A 406 -6.69 4.37 -16.82
C SER A 406 -5.51 3.46 -17.21
N GLY A 407 -4.28 3.99 -17.25
CA GLY A 407 -3.07 3.19 -17.44
C GLY A 407 -2.83 2.25 -16.25
N ASN A 408 -2.25 1.08 -16.53
CA ASN A 408 -1.96 0.07 -15.52
C ASN A 408 -1.00 0.55 -14.44
N CYS A 409 -0.11 1.50 -14.75
CA CYS A 409 0.77 2.08 -13.75
C CYS A 409 0.02 2.82 -12.62
N TYR A 410 -1.26 3.18 -12.84
CA TYR A 410 -2.18 3.76 -11.84
C TYR A 410 -3.36 2.85 -11.48
N SER A 411 -3.55 1.74 -12.19
CA SER A 411 -4.67 0.82 -12.02
C SER A 411 -4.23 -0.51 -11.44
N CYS A 412 -5.13 -1.20 -10.75
CA CYS A 412 -4.82 -2.46 -10.08
C CYS A 412 -4.53 -3.64 -11.06
N ALA A 413 -4.55 -3.41 -12.39
CA ALA A 413 -4.43 -4.43 -13.41
C ALA A 413 -3.02 -4.60 -14.01
N GLU A 414 -1.99 -3.97 -13.43
CA GLU A 414 -0.61 -4.02 -13.93
C GLU A 414 -0.03 -5.44 -14.10
N ILE A 415 -0.53 -6.40 -13.32
CA ILE A 415 -0.12 -7.80 -13.36
C ILE A 415 -1.24 -8.76 -13.79
N ASN A 416 -2.33 -8.24 -14.39
CA ASN A 416 -3.56 -9.00 -14.67
C ASN A 416 -4.18 -9.68 -13.44
N ILE A 417 -3.78 -9.28 -12.22
CA ILE A 417 -4.39 -9.76 -10.99
C ILE A 417 -5.55 -8.84 -10.68
N SER A 418 -6.76 -9.29 -10.99
CA SER A 418 -7.99 -8.65 -10.52
C SER A 418 -8.09 -8.84 -9.00
N HIS A 419 -7.93 -7.78 -8.22
CA HIS A 419 -8.36 -7.80 -6.81
C HIS A 419 -9.88 -7.70 -6.78
N ARG A 420 -10.58 -8.78 -6.39
CA ARG A 420 -12.05 -8.80 -6.38
C ARG A 420 -12.67 -7.77 -5.43
N ASP A 421 -11.93 -7.26 -4.45
CA ASP A 421 -12.48 -6.41 -3.39
C ASP A 421 -11.58 -5.19 -3.06
N GLY A 422 -10.70 -4.76 -3.97
CA GLY A 422 -9.73 -3.67 -3.72
C GLY A 422 -8.64 -4.01 -2.68
N ASN A 423 -8.74 -5.15 -2.02
CA ASN A 423 -7.80 -5.56 -0.98
C ASN A 423 -6.56 -6.21 -1.60
N GLY A 424 -5.39 -5.61 -1.35
CA GLY A 424 -4.10 -6.25 -1.58
C GLY A 424 -3.05 -5.47 -2.38
N CYS A 425 -3.35 -4.25 -2.85
CA CYS A 425 -2.32 -3.39 -3.42
C CYS A 425 -2.54 -1.91 -3.10
N GLU A 426 -1.46 -1.12 -3.17
CA GLU A 426 -1.43 0.32 -2.86
C GLU A 426 -2.42 1.15 -3.69
N ARG A 427 -2.70 0.71 -4.93
CA ARG A 427 -3.56 1.42 -5.89
C ARG A 427 -5.03 1.41 -5.50
N CYS A 428 -5.44 0.40 -4.75
CA CYS A 428 -6.81 0.15 -4.34
C CYS A 428 -7.02 0.38 -2.81
N GLU A 429 -6.01 0.91 -2.11
CA GLU A 429 -6.11 1.24 -0.68
C GLU A 429 -7.15 2.32 -0.38
N SER A 430 -7.50 2.42 0.90
CA SER A 430 -8.24 3.57 1.43
C SER A 430 -7.51 4.88 1.11
N PRO A 431 -8.25 5.98 0.89
CA PRO A 431 -7.69 7.29 0.57
C PRO A 431 -6.52 7.69 1.49
N TRP A 432 -5.44 8.18 0.87
CA TRP A 432 -4.24 8.62 1.57
C TRP A 432 -4.40 10.04 2.08
N ASP A 433 -3.86 10.27 3.28
CA ASP A 433 -3.59 11.61 3.79
C ASP A 433 -2.20 12.11 3.33
N LEU A 434 -1.85 13.35 3.71
CA LEU A 434 -0.58 13.98 3.35
C LEU A 434 0.64 13.17 3.84
N VAL A 435 0.57 12.58 5.04
CA VAL A 435 1.67 11.81 5.63
C VAL A 435 1.85 10.49 4.88
N GLU A 436 0.76 9.78 4.58
CA GLU A 436 0.77 8.52 3.81
C GLU A 436 1.32 8.72 2.40
N PHE A 437 0.97 9.83 1.75
CA PHE A 437 1.51 10.19 0.45
C PHE A 437 3.00 10.56 0.52
N TRP A 438 3.43 11.32 1.54
CA TRP A 438 4.84 11.67 1.72
C TRP A 438 5.72 10.44 2.01
N GLU A 439 5.25 9.52 2.86
CA GLU A 439 5.91 8.22 3.10
C GLU A 439 6.07 7.43 1.80
N TRP A 440 5.04 7.40 0.95
CA TRP A 440 5.12 6.78 -0.37
C TRP A 440 6.22 7.44 -1.20
N LEU A 441 6.16 8.77 -1.32
CA LEU A 441 7.04 9.54 -2.19
C LEU A 441 8.51 9.38 -1.79
N ARG A 442 8.81 9.46 -0.49
CA ARG A 442 10.17 9.24 0.05
C ARG A 442 10.69 7.85 -0.23
N SER A 443 9.89 6.84 0.11
CA SER A 443 10.28 5.44 -0.07
C SER A 443 10.63 5.06 -1.51
N ARG A 444 10.21 5.90 -2.46
CA ARG A 444 10.39 5.69 -3.87
C ARG A 444 11.49 6.57 -4.48
N HIS A 445 11.36 7.89 -4.35
CA HIS A 445 12.20 8.82 -5.11
C HIS A 445 13.46 9.24 -4.36
N PHE A 446 13.44 9.21 -3.03
CA PHE A 446 14.56 9.69 -2.20
C PHE A 446 15.39 8.54 -1.62
N CYS A 447 14.86 7.33 -1.61
CA CYS A 447 15.57 6.14 -1.10
C CYS A 447 16.38 5.37 -2.15
N GLU A 448 16.26 5.71 -3.44
CA GLU A 448 17.08 5.09 -4.47
C GLU A 448 18.51 5.63 -4.37
N ILE A 449 19.38 4.85 -3.73
CA ILE A 449 20.83 5.07 -3.75
C ILE A 449 21.28 4.89 -5.19
N LYS A 450 21.39 5.99 -5.93
CA LYS A 450 22.11 5.99 -7.19
C LYS A 450 23.57 5.80 -6.83
N LEU A 451 24.04 4.56 -6.89
CA LEU A 451 25.47 4.28 -6.96
C LEU A 451 25.96 4.98 -8.23
N ASP A 452 26.64 6.10 -8.03
CA ASP A 452 27.09 6.99 -9.08
C ASP A 452 28.14 6.26 -9.92
N CYS A 453 27.64 5.46 -10.85
CA CYS A 453 28.45 4.78 -11.84
C CYS A 453 28.80 5.89 -12.83
N GLY A 454 29.97 6.52 -12.67
CA GLY A 454 30.46 7.64 -13.50
C GLY A 454 30.62 7.35 -15.01
N GLY A 455 29.87 6.39 -15.55
CA GLY A 455 29.72 6.12 -16.97
C GLY A 455 28.59 6.93 -17.59
N VAL A 456 28.61 7.01 -18.92
CA VAL A 456 27.55 7.62 -19.72
C VAL A 456 26.25 6.83 -19.51
N PRO A 457 25.11 7.49 -19.20
CA PRO A 457 23.83 6.82 -19.05
C PRO A 457 23.51 6.00 -20.30
N THR A 458 23.40 4.69 -20.13
CA THR A 458 22.93 3.81 -21.20
C THR A 458 21.42 3.98 -21.39
N PHE A 459 20.91 3.54 -22.54
CA PHE A 459 19.47 3.47 -22.78
C PHE A 459 18.71 2.72 -21.68
N ARG A 460 19.29 1.65 -21.13
CA ARG A 460 18.69 0.90 -20.02
C ARG A 460 18.56 1.74 -18.75
N HIS A 461 19.57 2.56 -18.43
CA HIS A 461 19.48 3.48 -17.29
C HIS A 461 18.33 4.47 -17.44
N LEU A 462 18.12 5.02 -18.64
CA LEU A 462 16.99 5.91 -18.91
C LEU A 462 15.65 5.20 -18.75
N VAL A 463 15.54 3.98 -19.27
CA VAL A 463 14.35 3.14 -19.10
C VAL A 463 14.09 2.89 -17.62
N ASP A 464 15.10 2.47 -16.87
CA ASP A 464 14.95 2.16 -15.44
C ASP A 464 14.58 3.41 -14.64
N GLU A 465 15.16 4.57 -14.97
CA GLU A 465 14.76 5.87 -14.39
C GLU A 465 13.27 6.18 -14.64
N ILE A 466 12.78 5.99 -15.87
CA ILE A 466 11.38 6.24 -16.20
C ILE A 466 10.46 5.22 -15.51
N VAL A 467 10.83 3.94 -15.57
CA VAL A 467 10.05 2.84 -15.01
C VAL A 467 9.93 2.98 -13.49
N ASN A 468 11.02 3.33 -12.81
CA ASN A 468 11.01 3.57 -11.37
C ASN A 468 10.40 4.92 -11.03
N GLY A 469 10.46 5.90 -11.92
CA GLY A 469 9.93 7.23 -11.70
C GLY A 469 8.41 7.38 -11.88
N VAL A 470 7.78 6.60 -12.78
CA VAL A 470 6.37 6.76 -13.15
C VAL A 470 5.45 5.75 -12.44
N GLY A 471 4.26 6.18 -12.00
CA GLY A 471 3.20 5.31 -11.48
C GLY A 471 3.46 4.81 -10.05
N PHE A 472 3.01 3.60 -9.69
CA PHE A 472 3.26 2.94 -8.38
C PHE A 472 4.48 2.01 -8.39
N ALA A 473 4.87 1.43 -7.24
CA ALA A 473 6.07 0.59 -7.17
C ALA A 473 6.03 -0.56 -8.20
N PRO A 474 7.18 -0.95 -8.78
CA PRO A 474 7.27 -2.10 -9.68
C PRO A 474 6.62 -3.36 -9.09
N PRO A 475 5.91 -4.17 -9.89
CA PRO A 475 5.37 -5.42 -9.40
C PRO A 475 6.47 -6.42 -9.06
N HIS A 476 6.32 -7.15 -7.95
CA HIS A 476 7.28 -8.20 -7.55
C HIS A 476 7.44 -9.34 -8.56
N ARG A 477 6.39 -9.64 -9.34
CA ARG A 477 6.43 -10.69 -10.36
C ARG A 477 6.88 -10.09 -11.69
N GLN A 478 8.05 -10.50 -12.14
CA GLN A 478 8.51 -10.22 -13.49
C GLN A 478 7.73 -11.10 -14.46
N GLY A 479 7.06 -10.46 -15.42
CA GLY A 479 6.44 -11.14 -16.56
C GLY A 479 7.50 -11.51 -17.60
N ARG A 480 7.05 -12.19 -18.67
CA ARG A 480 7.88 -12.40 -19.86
C ARG A 480 8.27 -11.05 -20.48
N ARG A 481 9.49 -10.98 -20.99
CA ARG A 481 10.09 -9.80 -21.60
C ARG A 481 10.29 -10.04 -23.08
N TYR A 482 9.96 -9.05 -23.90
CA TYR A 482 9.99 -9.15 -25.36
C TYR A 482 10.77 -7.99 -25.97
N ALA A 483 11.50 -8.27 -27.05
CA ALA A 483 12.24 -7.30 -27.85
C ALA A 483 11.29 -6.37 -28.63
N VAL A 484 10.63 -5.46 -27.91
CA VAL A 484 9.69 -4.48 -28.44
C VAL A 484 10.13 -3.09 -27.99
N SER A 485 10.29 -2.18 -28.94
CA SER A 485 10.73 -0.81 -28.67
C SER A 485 9.55 0.14 -28.43
N PRO A 486 9.49 0.82 -27.27
CA PRO A 486 8.53 1.91 -27.02
C PRO A 486 8.58 3.04 -28.06
N TRP A 487 9.70 3.18 -28.76
CA TRP A 487 9.91 4.22 -29.77
C TRP A 487 9.34 3.88 -31.14
N GLU A 488 9.19 2.58 -31.43
CA GLU A 488 8.56 2.08 -32.67
C GLU A 488 7.04 2.10 -32.60
N CYS A 489 6.47 2.25 -31.40
CA CYS A 489 5.03 2.41 -31.23
C CYS A 489 4.59 3.74 -31.85
N ASP A 490 3.76 3.68 -32.89
CA ASP A 490 3.09 4.86 -33.46
C ASP A 490 2.08 5.44 -32.45
N PRO A 491 2.28 6.69 -31.96
CA PRO A 491 1.34 7.36 -31.07
C PRO A 491 -0.10 7.41 -31.60
N GLY A 492 -0.27 7.45 -32.93
CA GLY A 492 -1.58 7.48 -33.58
C GLY A 492 -2.46 6.28 -33.23
N VAL A 493 -1.86 5.09 -33.06
CA VAL A 493 -2.57 3.85 -32.71
C VAL A 493 -3.28 3.97 -31.36
N LEU A 494 -2.77 4.81 -30.47
CA LEU A 494 -3.33 5.03 -29.14
C LEU A 494 -4.34 6.18 -29.08
N SER A 495 -4.55 6.92 -30.17
CA SER A 495 -5.40 8.13 -30.18
C SER A 495 -6.86 7.90 -30.64
N ASN A 496 -7.13 6.86 -31.43
CA ASN A 496 -8.38 6.72 -32.23
C ASN A 496 -9.43 5.72 -31.70
N SER A 497 -9.59 5.58 -30.39
CA SER A 497 -10.54 4.61 -29.82
C SER A 497 -11.39 5.21 -28.70
N SER A 498 -12.53 4.59 -28.38
CA SER A 498 -13.31 4.87 -27.16
C SER A 498 -12.82 4.04 -25.96
N GLN A 499 -11.81 3.19 -26.15
CA GLN A 499 -11.29 2.30 -25.12
C GLN A 499 -10.34 3.02 -24.15
N THR A 500 -10.21 2.49 -22.94
CA THR A 500 -9.23 2.94 -21.94
C THR A 500 -7.79 2.74 -22.42
N MET A 501 -6.85 3.49 -21.84
CA MET A 501 -5.41 3.37 -22.13
C MET A 501 -4.94 1.93 -21.90
N GLN A 502 -5.31 1.33 -20.77
CA GLN A 502 -5.02 -0.06 -20.45
C GLN A 502 -5.47 -1.04 -21.55
N ARG A 503 -6.69 -0.90 -22.09
CA ARG A 503 -7.21 -1.82 -23.11
C ARG A 503 -6.43 -1.68 -24.41
N ARG A 504 -6.14 -0.44 -24.85
CA ARG A 504 -5.34 -0.17 -26.04
C ARG A 504 -3.94 -0.75 -25.90
N MET A 505 -3.29 -0.50 -24.76
CA MET A 505 -1.97 -1.01 -24.45
C MET A 505 -1.93 -2.55 -24.46
N THR A 506 -2.93 -3.18 -23.83
CA THR A 506 -3.01 -4.65 -23.76
C THR A 506 -3.18 -5.26 -25.16
N ALA A 507 -4.06 -4.68 -25.99
CA ALA A 507 -4.29 -5.15 -27.35
C ALA A 507 -3.04 -4.96 -28.24
N TRP A 508 -2.42 -3.77 -28.17
CA TRP A 508 -1.21 -3.47 -28.93
C TRP A 508 -0.06 -4.38 -28.51
N TRP A 509 0.20 -4.50 -27.21
CA TRP A 509 1.25 -5.36 -26.67
C TRP A 509 1.06 -6.81 -27.11
N GLY A 510 -0.15 -7.35 -26.98
CA GLY A 510 -0.47 -8.71 -27.41
C GLY A 510 -0.17 -8.95 -28.89
N ALA A 511 -0.52 -7.99 -29.76
CA ALA A 511 -0.24 -8.07 -31.19
C ALA A 511 1.28 -8.08 -31.48
N GLN A 512 2.06 -7.23 -30.82
CA GLN A 512 3.51 -7.17 -31.03
C GLN A 512 4.23 -8.40 -30.48
N THR A 513 3.84 -8.90 -29.31
CA THR A 513 4.49 -10.07 -28.69
C THR A 513 4.29 -11.37 -29.44
N ASN A 514 3.30 -11.45 -30.35
CA ASN A 514 3.12 -12.62 -31.21
C ASN A 514 4.26 -12.80 -32.22
N HIS A 515 5.01 -11.74 -32.50
CA HIS A 515 6.10 -11.74 -33.47
C HIS A 515 7.47 -11.43 -32.85
N ALA A 516 7.49 -10.91 -31.62
CA ALA A 516 8.72 -10.54 -30.93
C ALA A 516 9.39 -11.74 -30.25
N GLN A 517 10.72 -11.75 -30.25
CA GLN A 517 11.51 -12.73 -29.52
C GLN A 517 11.53 -12.41 -28.02
N GLU A 518 11.39 -13.45 -27.19
CA GLU A 518 11.59 -13.32 -25.74
C GLU A 518 13.08 -13.09 -25.43
N SER A 519 13.39 -12.08 -24.62
CA SER A 519 14.76 -11.76 -24.23
C SER A 519 14.82 -11.15 -22.82
N PRO A 520 15.72 -11.62 -21.93
CA PRO A 520 15.80 -11.15 -20.55
C PRO A 520 16.19 -9.68 -20.43
N ASP A 521 16.92 -9.12 -21.40
CA ASP A 521 17.44 -7.75 -21.38
C ASP A 521 16.44 -6.69 -21.87
N THR A 522 15.25 -7.15 -22.28
CA THR A 522 14.22 -6.30 -22.89
C THR A 522 13.15 -5.87 -21.88
N LEU A 523 12.02 -5.35 -22.36
CA LEU A 523 10.97 -4.82 -21.50
C LEU A 523 9.86 -5.85 -21.28
N GLY A 524 9.37 -5.92 -20.05
CA GLY A 524 8.08 -6.51 -19.75
C GLY A 524 6.95 -5.52 -20.08
N ARG A 525 5.71 -6.03 -20.18
CA ARG A 525 4.54 -5.19 -20.52
C ARG A 525 4.42 -3.93 -19.65
N TRP A 526 4.60 -4.09 -18.34
CA TRP A 526 4.42 -3.00 -17.39
C TRP A 526 5.54 -1.95 -17.50
N GLU A 527 6.77 -2.35 -17.77
CA GLU A 527 7.90 -1.45 -18.06
C GLU A 527 7.62 -0.65 -19.33
N PHE A 528 7.25 -1.37 -20.40
CA PHE A 528 6.91 -0.77 -21.69
C PHE A 528 5.79 0.27 -21.56
N GLU A 529 4.73 -0.03 -20.81
CA GLU A 529 3.61 0.88 -20.63
C GLU A 529 4.01 2.19 -19.95
N ARG A 530 4.87 2.14 -18.93
CA ARG A 530 5.39 3.34 -18.26
C ARG A 530 6.25 4.18 -19.19
N VAL A 531 7.16 3.53 -19.93
CA VAL A 531 8.04 4.22 -20.89
C VAL A 531 7.22 4.85 -22.01
N LEU A 532 6.23 4.13 -22.56
CA LEU A 532 5.38 4.67 -23.60
C LEU A 532 4.52 5.82 -23.09
N LEU A 533 3.93 5.70 -21.91
CA LEU A 533 3.15 6.79 -21.31
C LEU A 533 4.01 8.06 -21.14
N HIS A 534 5.22 7.91 -20.61
CA HIS A 534 6.18 9.01 -20.48
C HIS A 534 6.51 9.63 -21.84
N ARG A 535 6.83 8.79 -22.84
CA ARG A 535 7.13 9.24 -24.21
C ARG A 535 5.98 10.02 -24.83
N LEU A 536 4.75 9.52 -24.73
CA LEU A 536 3.57 10.20 -25.30
C LEU A 536 3.33 11.56 -24.65
N ALA A 537 3.55 11.66 -23.34
CA ALA A 537 3.39 12.92 -22.63
C ALA A 537 4.48 13.94 -22.99
N GLU A 538 5.72 13.49 -23.21
CA GLU A 538 6.80 14.33 -23.74
C GLU A 538 6.50 14.78 -25.18
N LEU A 539 6.01 13.89 -26.05
CA LEU A 539 5.61 14.25 -27.42
C LEU A 539 4.47 15.28 -27.42
N ASP A 540 3.49 15.14 -26.52
CA ASP A 540 2.42 16.13 -26.35
C ASP A 540 2.99 17.49 -25.94
N ARG A 541 3.99 17.50 -25.05
CA ARG A 541 4.66 18.73 -24.59
C ARG A 541 5.45 19.40 -25.70
N GLU A 542 6.20 18.64 -26.49
CA GLU A 542 7.09 19.15 -27.54
C GLU A 542 6.33 19.60 -28.79
N SER A 543 5.38 18.79 -29.25
CA SER A 543 4.67 19.04 -30.52
C SER A 543 3.41 19.88 -30.34
N GLY A 544 2.90 20.02 -29.11
CA GLY A 544 1.56 20.56 -28.84
C GLY A 544 0.42 19.66 -29.34
N THR A 545 0.74 18.50 -29.93
CA THR A 545 -0.22 17.45 -30.25
C THR A 545 -0.82 16.91 -28.96
N ARG A 546 -2.03 16.36 -29.05
CA ARG A 546 -2.79 15.89 -27.89
C ARG A 546 -3.08 14.40 -27.99
N TYR A 547 -2.02 13.58 -28.04
CA TYR A 547 -2.11 12.12 -28.07
C TYR A 547 -2.77 11.55 -26.83
N LEU A 548 -2.57 12.18 -25.66
CA LEU A 548 -3.12 11.71 -24.38
C LEU A 548 -4.42 12.42 -23.97
N SER A 549 -4.85 13.42 -24.72
CA SER A 549 -6.14 14.06 -24.46
C SER A 549 -7.26 13.12 -24.91
N CYS A 550 -8.20 12.82 -24.03
CA CYS A 550 -9.46 12.25 -24.47
C CYS A 550 -10.06 13.22 -25.49
N LYS A 551 -10.06 12.84 -26.78
CA LYS A 551 -11.09 13.34 -27.68
C LYS A 551 -12.38 12.84 -27.05
N ALA A 552 -12.98 13.65 -26.19
CA ALA A 552 -14.40 13.53 -25.92
C ALA A 552 -14.98 13.45 -27.32
N ALA A 553 -15.48 12.28 -27.70
CA ALA A 553 -16.35 12.19 -28.85
C ALA A 553 -17.35 13.29 -28.57
N ILE A 554 -17.31 14.36 -29.36
CA ILE A 554 -18.35 15.35 -29.40
C ILE A 554 -19.51 14.53 -29.94
N MET A 555 -20.16 13.77 -29.08
CA MET A 555 -21.50 13.27 -29.30
C MET A 555 -22.39 14.49 -29.09
N GLY A 556 -22.23 15.47 -29.98
CA GLY A 556 -23.28 16.40 -30.31
C GLY A 556 -24.13 15.68 -31.34
N ASP A 557 -25.19 15.05 -30.86
CA ASP A 557 -26.56 15.58 -30.96
C ASP A 557 -27.56 14.62 -30.30
#